data_AF-A0A9D9JYH7-F1
#
_entry.id   AF-A0A9D9JYH7-F1
#
_cell.length_a   1.000
_cell.length_b   1.000
_cell.length_c   1.000
_cell.angle_alpha   90.00
_cell.angle_beta   90.00
_cell.angle_gamma   90.00
#
_symmetry.space_group_name_H-M   'P 1'
#
loop_
_entity.id
_entity.type
_entity.pdbx_description
1 polymer ?
#
loop_
_entity_poly.entity_id
_entity_poly.type
_entity_poly.pdbx_seq_one_letter_code
_entity_poly.pdbx_strand_id
1 'polypeptide(L)'
;MNATITTFHTEPQLFFFCESGGAELLQLLDRAEVLHLLATHNYGIALALPVLDDAHATATRLLNAHGIPVVAWLTLPADEGLAFNLQNYPRAAAAYQAFHAWARANNVHFAAVGFDMEPPLSDTLFVGWSGAREIMRRIWLARDNALFPAARAAYLELMAAARRDGYEVHAYQIPLIADDRRVGTTLLQRALDIVDLPADIEVLMCLSEAALAWFGSALIAVYGPSADALAVGSSSSDDTILCWDDLRRDLILAAACTDIVYVATLEQCIAAGYLERIASLDWNETVRVAPAPYLVMQAARTVILAGLFIARYGKTVLAWMGWLLALILWLRGRRALAYPATDDRQRTNQQRDQPECQKR
;
A
#
# COMPACT_ATOMS: atom_id res chain seq x y z
N MET A 1 -13.76 18.08 -11.75
CA MET A 1 -13.99 16.86 -12.56
C MET A 1 -14.38 15.77 -11.60
N ASN A 2 -15.58 15.22 -11.75
CA ASN A 2 -16.13 14.21 -10.84
C ASN A 2 -15.71 12.84 -11.38
N ALA A 3 -15.06 12.02 -10.56
CA ALA A 3 -14.84 10.61 -10.88
C ALA A 3 -16.07 9.83 -10.38
N THR A 4 -16.83 9.26 -11.31
CA THR A 4 -17.92 8.33 -10.99
C THR A 4 -17.33 6.92 -11.13
N ILE A 5 -17.24 6.20 -10.01
CA ILE A 5 -16.79 4.80 -9.99
C ILE A 5 -18.04 3.91 -10.16
N THR A 6 -17.96 2.89 -11.00
CA THR A 6 -19.08 1.97 -11.31
C THR A 6 -18.84 0.65 -10.57
N THR A 7 -19.81 0.18 -9.78
CA THR A 7 -19.71 -0.99 -8.89
C THR A 7 -20.06 -2.32 -9.55
N PHE A 8 -19.45 -3.42 -9.09
CA PHE A 8 -19.60 -4.79 -9.62
C PHE A 8 -20.18 -5.81 -8.62
N HIS A 9 -20.89 -5.42 -7.55
CA HIS A 9 -21.87 -6.25 -6.84
C HIS A 9 -22.82 -5.33 -6.06
N THR A 10 -24.05 -5.75 -5.77
CA THR A 10 -25.01 -4.91 -5.02
C THR A 10 -24.60 -4.72 -3.56
N GLU A 11 -23.77 -5.61 -3.01
CA GLU A 11 -23.21 -5.56 -1.64
C GLU A 11 -21.82 -6.22 -1.65
N PRO A 12 -20.78 -5.60 -1.06
CA PRO A 12 -19.44 -6.18 -0.97
C PRO A 12 -19.37 -7.31 0.07
N GLN A 13 -18.42 -8.23 -0.10
CA GLN A 13 -18.06 -9.18 0.94
C GLN A 13 -17.27 -8.48 2.04
N LEU A 14 -17.74 -8.58 3.28
CA LEU A 14 -17.09 -7.98 4.44
C LEU A 14 -16.28 -8.99 5.24
N PHE A 15 -15.07 -8.59 5.64
CA PHE A 15 -14.27 -9.28 6.64
C PHE A 15 -14.00 -8.34 7.81
N PHE A 16 -14.26 -8.78 9.04
CA PHE A 16 -13.93 -7.98 10.22
C PHE A 16 -12.57 -8.42 10.77
N PHE A 17 -11.64 -7.47 10.95
CA PHE A 17 -10.45 -7.75 11.75
C PHE A 17 -10.87 -8.02 13.20
N CYS A 18 -10.28 -9.04 13.79
CA CYS A 18 -10.54 -9.44 15.17
C CYS A 18 -9.20 -9.65 15.87
N GLU A 19 -8.92 -8.81 16.85
CA GLU A 19 -7.67 -8.79 17.63
C GLU A 19 -7.85 -9.44 19.01
N SER A 20 -9.09 -9.74 19.39
CA SER A 20 -9.45 -10.38 20.65
C SER A 20 -8.67 -11.67 20.87
N GLY A 21 -8.15 -11.84 22.10
CA GLY A 21 -7.61 -13.12 22.51
C GLY A 21 -8.70 -14.21 22.49
N GLY A 22 -8.30 -15.47 22.39
CA GLY A 22 -9.24 -16.60 22.21
C GLY A 22 -10.36 -16.67 23.26
N ALA A 23 -10.09 -16.32 24.52
CA ALA A 23 -11.11 -16.30 25.57
C ALA A 23 -12.12 -15.14 25.42
N GLU A 24 -11.65 -13.96 25.02
CA GLU A 24 -12.49 -12.79 24.77
C GLU A 24 -13.34 -13.00 23.52
N LEU A 25 -12.76 -13.57 22.46
CA LEU A 25 -13.49 -13.93 21.27
C LEU A 25 -14.61 -14.93 21.58
N LEU A 26 -14.35 -15.95 22.41
CA LEU A 26 -15.41 -16.89 22.83
C LEU A 26 -16.55 -16.18 23.57
N GLN A 27 -16.25 -15.19 24.42
CA GLN A 27 -17.29 -14.39 25.09
C GLN A 27 -18.09 -13.54 24.10
N LEU A 28 -17.44 -12.97 23.08
CA LEU A 28 -18.12 -12.23 22.01
C LEU A 28 -19.04 -13.15 21.19
N LEU A 29 -18.59 -14.37 20.89
CA LEU A 29 -19.36 -15.34 20.09
C LEU A 29 -20.46 -16.05 20.89
N ASP A 30 -20.41 -16.07 22.22
CA ASP A 30 -21.49 -16.60 23.07
C ASP A 30 -22.79 -15.77 22.93
N ARG A 31 -22.67 -14.54 22.44
CA ARG A 31 -23.80 -13.68 22.08
C ARG A 31 -24.44 -14.18 20.79
N ALA A 32 -25.60 -14.83 20.92
CA ALA A 32 -26.32 -15.42 19.80
C ALA A 32 -26.59 -14.44 18.65
N GLU A 33 -26.81 -13.15 18.95
CA GLU A 33 -26.99 -12.10 17.96
C GLU A 33 -25.77 -11.91 17.04
N VAL A 34 -24.55 -12.01 17.58
CA VAL A 34 -23.31 -11.78 16.84
C VAL A 34 -23.09 -12.90 15.83
N LEU A 35 -23.12 -14.16 16.28
CA LEU A 35 -22.97 -15.32 15.40
C LEU A 35 -24.07 -15.36 14.33
N HIS A 36 -25.31 -15.02 14.69
CA HIS A 36 -26.42 -15.01 13.76
C HIS A 36 -26.24 -13.95 12.67
N LEU A 37 -25.82 -12.73 13.02
CA LEU A 37 -25.57 -11.67 12.05
C LEU A 37 -24.42 -12.02 11.11
N LEU A 38 -23.29 -12.49 11.66
CA LEU A 38 -22.12 -12.90 10.87
C LEU A 38 -22.49 -13.99 9.86
N ALA A 39 -23.21 -15.03 10.30
CA ALA A 39 -23.62 -16.13 9.44
C ALA A 39 -24.67 -15.73 8.40
N THR A 40 -25.66 -14.91 8.79
CA THR A 40 -26.77 -14.51 7.90
C THR A 40 -26.30 -13.65 6.74
N HIS A 41 -25.34 -12.74 7.00
CA HIS A 41 -24.78 -11.86 5.98
C HIS A 41 -23.50 -12.42 5.33
N ASN A 42 -23.10 -13.66 5.67
CA ASN A 42 -21.88 -14.29 5.18
C ASN A 42 -20.62 -13.42 5.39
N TYR A 43 -20.57 -12.72 6.52
CA TYR A 43 -19.41 -11.94 6.91
C TYR A 43 -18.28 -12.85 7.36
N GLY A 44 -17.06 -12.52 6.97
CA GLY A 44 -15.86 -13.22 7.41
C GLY A 44 -15.17 -12.55 8.59
N ILE A 45 -14.23 -13.27 9.19
CA ILE A 45 -13.39 -12.77 10.28
C ILE A 45 -11.93 -12.96 9.89
N ALA A 46 -11.15 -11.87 9.91
CA ALA A 46 -9.70 -11.91 9.87
C ALA A 46 -9.17 -11.96 11.31
N LEU A 47 -8.94 -13.17 11.79
CA LEU A 47 -8.59 -13.45 13.18
C LEU A 47 -7.09 -13.32 13.40
N ALA A 48 -6.67 -12.35 14.21
CA ALA A 48 -5.30 -12.22 14.66
C ALA A 48 -4.91 -13.45 15.50
N LEU A 49 -3.73 -14.01 15.21
CA LEU A 49 -3.21 -15.20 15.90
C LEU A 49 -1.80 -14.96 16.46
N PRO A 50 -1.64 -14.04 17.43
CA PRO A 50 -0.34 -13.82 18.08
C PRO A 50 0.08 -15.01 18.95
N VAL A 51 -0.91 -15.81 19.41
CA VAL A 51 -0.72 -17.02 20.20
C VAL A 51 -1.61 -18.13 19.61
N LEU A 52 -1.09 -19.35 19.58
CA LEU A 52 -1.77 -20.54 19.06
C LEU A 52 -2.21 -21.44 20.21
N ASP A 53 -3.39 -21.17 20.78
CA ASP A 53 -3.92 -21.87 21.95
C ASP A 53 -5.26 -22.60 21.68
N ASP A 54 -5.74 -23.36 22.67
CA ASP A 54 -6.99 -24.12 22.57
C ASP A 54 -8.24 -23.22 22.52
N ALA A 55 -8.15 -22.00 23.03
CA ALA A 55 -9.27 -21.05 23.04
C ALA A 55 -9.51 -20.53 21.62
N HIS A 56 -8.46 -20.12 20.90
CA HIS A 56 -8.54 -19.76 19.48
C HIS A 56 -9.00 -20.94 18.62
N ALA A 57 -8.53 -22.15 18.93
CA ALA A 57 -9.00 -23.35 18.22
C ALA A 57 -10.50 -23.58 18.42
N THR A 58 -11.00 -23.38 19.64
CA THR A 58 -12.42 -23.53 19.97
C THR A 58 -13.27 -22.45 19.31
N ALA A 59 -12.83 -21.20 19.35
CA ALA A 59 -13.50 -20.09 18.66
C ALA A 59 -13.56 -20.33 17.15
N THR A 60 -12.45 -20.76 16.55
CA THR A 60 -12.39 -21.07 15.10
C THR A 60 -13.34 -22.22 14.74
N ARG A 61 -13.40 -23.29 15.54
CA ARG A 61 -14.36 -24.39 15.33
C ARG A 61 -15.81 -23.91 15.40
N LEU A 62 -16.12 -23.02 16.34
CA LEU A 62 -17.46 -22.43 16.46
C LEU A 62 -17.81 -21.63 15.19
N LEU A 63 -16.91 -20.76 14.72
CA LEU A 63 -17.10 -20.03 13.47
C LEU A 63 -17.27 -20.96 12.26
N ASN A 64 -16.40 -21.97 12.13
CA ASN A 64 -16.49 -22.97 11.06
C ASN A 64 -17.82 -23.73 11.08
N ALA A 65 -18.33 -24.09 12.28
CA ALA A 65 -19.61 -24.80 12.42
C ALA A 65 -20.81 -23.94 11.98
N HIS A 66 -20.70 -22.62 12.07
CA HIS A 66 -21.69 -21.66 11.58
C HIS A 66 -21.46 -21.24 10.12
N GLY A 67 -20.47 -21.83 9.44
CA GLY A 67 -20.15 -21.49 8.05
C GLY A 67 -19.50 -20.12 7.86
N ILE A 68 -19.02 -19.50 8.94
CA ILE A 68 -18.37 -18.18 8.88
C ILE A 68 -16.94 -18.37 8.36
N PRO A 69 -16.55 -17.70 7.25
CA PRO A 69 -15.18 -17.82 6.72
C PRO A 69 -14.19 -17.12 7.66
N VAL A 70 -13.12 -17.83 8.02
CA VAL A 70 -12.06 -17.31 8.88
C VAL A 70 -10.76 -17.20 8.08
N VAL A 71 -10.16 -16.01 8.09
CA VAL A 71 -8.81 -15.75 7.60
C VAL A 71 -7.86 -15.74 8.78
N ALA A 72 -6.81 -16.55 8.73
CA ALA A 72 -5.77 -16.54 9.74
C ALA A 72 -4.88 -15.31 9.53
N TRP A 73 -5.10 -14.25 10.29
CA TRP A 73 -4.19 -13.10 10.30
C TRP A 73 -2.99 -13.44 11.19
N LEU A 74 -1.87 -13.77 10.55
CA LEU A 74 -0.65 -14.09 11.25
C LEU A 74 0.02 -12.82 11.75
N THR A 75 0.21 -12.76 13.05
CA THR A 75 0.91 -11.68 13.73
C THR A 75 2.05 -12.26 14.56
N LEU A 76 3.01 -11.40 14.89
CA LEU A 76 4.03 -11.66 15.89
C LEU A 76 3.47 -11.35 17.28
N PRO A 77 4.13 -11.83 18.35
CA PRO A 77 3.85 -11.37 19.71
C PRO A 77 3.95 -9.84 19.86
N ALA A 78 3.15 -9.27 20.77
CA ALA A 78 3.02 -7.81 20.93
C ALA A 78 4.34 -7.12 21.34
N ASP A 79 5.17 -7.78 22.13
CA ASP A 79 6.50 -7.31 22.54
C ASP A 79 7.48 -7.18 21.36
N GLU A 80 7.11 -7.69 20.20
CA GLU A 80 7.95 -7.75 18.99
C GLU A 80 7.34 -6.99 17.81
N GLY A 81 6.24 -6.27 18.04
CA GLY A 81 5.66 -5.27 17.13
C GLY A 81 4.51 -5.74 16.24
N LEU A 82 3.91 -6.91 16.52
CA LEU A 82 2.73 -7.53 15.86
C LEU A 82 2.84 -7.77 14.35
N ALA A 83 3.33 -6.82 13.55
CA ALA A 83 3.44 -6.92 12.09
C ALA A 83 4.79 -7.49 11.62
N PHE A 84 4.78 -8.07 10.43
CA PHE A 84 5.98 -8.48 9.73
C PHE A 84 6.64 -7.31 9.01
N ASN A 85 7.95 -7.38 8.85
CA ASN A 85 8.77 -6.40 8.16
C ASN A 85 10.03 -7.06 7.58
N LEU A 86 10.88 -6.26 6.96
CA LEU A 86 12.10 -6.71 6.33
C LEU A 86 13.13 -7.27 7.33
N GLN A 87 13.11 -6.79 8.58
CA GLN A 87 14.11 -7.17 9.59
C GLN A 87 13.74 -8.48 10.30
N ASN A 88 12.45 -8.81 10.39
CA ASN A 88 11.94 -10.00 11.09
C ASN A 88 11.49 -11.13 10.15
N TYR A 89 11.84 -11.07 8.85
CA TYR A 89 11.37 -12.03 7.84
C TYR A 89 11.55 -13.53 8.17
N PRO A 90 12.60 -14.01 8.88
CA PRO A 90 12.69 -15.44 9.21
C PRO A 90 11.57 -15.90 10.15
N ARG A 91 10.99 -14.95 10.91
CA ARG A 91 9.92 -15.21 11.87
C ARG A 91 8.59 -15.42 11.19
N ALA A 92 8.33 -14.76 10.05
CA ALA A 92 7.12 -14.99 9.26
C ALA A 92 7.01 -16.45 8.81
N ALA A 93 8.12 -17.03 8.35
CA ALA A 93 8.17 -18.44 7.99
C ALA A 93 7.94 -19.36 9.20
N ALA A 94 8.56 -19.06 10.34
CA ALA A 94 8.36 -19.84 11.57
C ALA A 94 6.92 -19.76 12.09
N ALA A 95 6.33 -18.56 12.10
CA ALA A 95 4.95 -18.32 12.51
C ALA A 95 3.96 -19.10 11.63
N TYR A 96 4.14 -19.04 10.30
CA TYR A 96 3.32 -19.82 9.37
C TYR A 96 3.43 -21.33 9.59
N GLN A 97 4.64 -21.87 9.77
CA GLN A 97 4.83 -23.30 9.99
C GLN A 97 4.19 -23.76 11.31
N ALA A 98 4.33 -22.95 12.38
CA ALA A 98 3.67 -23.21 13.65
C ALA A 98 2.14 -23.17 13.52
N PHE A 99 1.61 -22.15 12.84
CA PHE A 99 0.19 -22.03 12.53
C PHE A 99 -0.34 -23.24 11.75
N HIS A 100 0.33 -23.63 10.66
CA HIS A 100 -0.13 -24.73 9.81
C HIS A 100 -0.17 -26.06 10.58
N ALA A 101 0.86 -26.33 11.39
CA ALA A 101 0.90 -27.51 12.25
C ALA A 101 -0.22 -27.48 13.31
N TRP A 102 -0.40 -26.34 13.98
CA TRP A 102 -1.44 -26.14 14.99
C TRP A 102 -2.86 -26.28 14.41
N ALA A 103 -3.12 -25.70 13.24
CA ALA A 103 -4.42 -25.76 12.59
C ALA A 103 -4.81 -27.20 12.24
N ARG A 104 -3.86 -27.99 11.75
CA ARG A 104 -4.06 -29.42 11.45
C ARG A 104 -4.25 -30.25 12.72
N ALA A 105 -3.45 -30.00 13.76
CA ALA A 105 -3.57 -30.71 15.03
C ALA A 105 -4.94 -30.48 15.69
N ASN A 106 -5.49 -29.28 15.54
CA ASN A 106 -6.78 -28.89 16.13
C ASN A 106 -8.00 -29.13 15.22
N ASN A 107 -7.77 -29.61 14.00
CA ASN A 107 -8.80 -29.81 12.97
C ASN A 107 -9.67 -28.56 12.75
N VAL A 108 -9.03 -27.40 12.65
CA VAL A 108 -9.66 -26.11 12.32
C VAL A 108 -9.39 -25.74 10.88
N HIS A 109 -10.34 -25.06 10.24
CA HIS A 109 -10.25 -24.66 8.85
C HIS A 109 -10.19 -23.13 8.73
N PHE A 110 -9.27 -22.68 7.89
CA PHE A 110 -9.13 -21.28 7.50
C PHE A 110 -9.27 -21.20 5.99
N ALA A 111 -10.03 -20.20 5.53
CA ALA A 111 -10.24 -19.94 4.11
C ALA A 111 -8.99 -19.33 3.46
N ALA A 112 -8.27 -18.50 4.23
CA ALA A 112 -7.06 -17.83 3.77
C ALA A 112 -6.08 -17.60 4.93
N VAL A 113 -4.85 -17.22 4.59
CA VAL A 113 -3.82 -16.77 5.52
C VAL A 113 -3.40 -15.35 5.15
N GLY A 114 -3.55 -14.43 6.09
CA GLY A 114 -3.21 -13.03 5.96
C GLY A 114 -1.87 -12.70 6.59
N PHE A 115 -1.04 -11.95 5.86
CA PHE A 115 0.24 -11.43 6.34
C PHE A 115 0.19 -9.92 6.41
N ASP A 116 0.46 -9.39 7.59
CA ASP A 116 0.52 -7.95 7.80
C ASP A 116 1.94 -7.43 7.66
N MET A 117 2.12 -6.46 6.75
CA MET A 117 3.41 -5.91 6.39
C MET A 117 3.43 -4.42 6.73
N GLU A 118 4.08 -4.09 7.85
CA GLU A 118 4.19 -2.72 8.33
C GLU A 118 5.64 -2.30 8.53
N PRO A 119 5.96 -1.00 8.40
CA PRO A 119 7.28 -0.50 8.75
C PRO A 119 7.61 -0.81 10.23
N PRO A 120 8.88 -1.10 10.57
CA PRO A 120 9.25 -1.37 11.96
C PRO A 120 8.88 -0.19 12.85
N LEU A 121 8.07 -0.50 13.89
CA LEU A 121 7.52 0.40 14.92
C LEU A 121 8.21 1.75 14.98
N SER A 122 7.60 2.73 14.30
CA SER A 122 7.95 4.12 14.51
C SER A 122 6.74 5.02 14.27
N ASP A 123 6.08 5.41 15.37
CA ASP A 123 5.05 6.45 15.46
C ASP A 123 5.47 7.80 14.82
N THR A 124 6.76 7.93 14.49
CA THR A 124 7.39 9.12 13.95
C THR A 124 7.39 9.22 12.42
N LEU A 125 7.10 8.13 11.69
CA LEU A 125 7.24 8.11 10.23
C LEU A 125 6.28 9.08 9.53
N PHE A 126 5.09 9.31 10.09
CA PHE A 126 4.04 10.10 9.44
C PHE A 126 3.74 11.44 10.12
N VAL A 127 4.55 11.86 11.10
CA VAL A 127 4.29 13.07 11.90
C VAL A 127 5.24 14.24 11.54
N GLY A 128 4.66 15.25 10.90
CA GLY A 128 5.24 16.58 10.74
C GLY A 128 6.52 16.66 9.89
N TRP A 129 7.22 17.79 10.00
CA TRP A 129 8.47 18.05 9.26
C TRP A 129 9.63 17.12 9.68
N SER A 130 9.61 16.64 10.92
CA SER A 130 10.56 15.64 11.44
C SER A 130 10.44 14.29 10.75
N GLY A 131 9.20 13.80 10.53
CA GLY A 131 8.94 12.55 9.83
C GLY A 131 9.38 12.59 8.35
N ALA A 132 9.08 13.69 7.66
CA ALA A 132 9.51 13.89 6.27
C ALA A 132 11.05 13.84 6.11
N ARG A 133 11.80 14.42 7.05
CA ARG A 133 13.28 14.35 7.03
C ARG A 133 13.78 12.92 7.27
N GLU A 134 13.14 12.19 8.16
CA GLU A 134 13.48 10.80 8.45
C GLU A 134 13.20 9.89 7.24
N ILE A 135 12.04 10.05 6.59
CA ILE A 135 11.73 9.35 5.33
C ILE A 135 12.79 9.66 4.27
N MET A 136 13.16 10.93 4.09
CA MET A 136 14.21 11.31 3.12
C MET A 136 15.57 10.68 3.45
N ARG A 137 15.94 10.63 4.74
CA ARG A 137 17.15 9.93 5.20
C ARG A 137 17.09 8.44 4.86
N ARG A 138 15.96 7.79 5.15
CA ARG A 138 15.76 6.38 4.84
C ARG A 138 15.76 6.11 3.34
N ILE A 139 15.14 6.95 2.51
CA ILE A 139 15.22 6.86 1.04
C ILE A 139 16.66 6.95 0.53
N TRP A 140 17.48 7.81 1.13
CA TRP A 140 18.88 7.94 0.76
C TRP A 140 19.69 6.68 1.11
N LEU A 141 19.49 6.15 2.33
CA LEU A 141 20.12 4.91 2.82
C LEU A 141 19.58 3.64 2.13
N ALA A 142 18.32 3.69 1.68
CA ALA A 142 17.63 2.58 1.05
C ALA A 142 18.32 2.10 -0.21
N ARG A 143 19.18 2.91 -0.85
CA ARG A 143 19.92 2.55 -2.07
C ARG A 143 20.80 1.31 -1.91
N ASP A 144 21.25 1.01 -0.70
CA ASP A 144 22.17 -0.09 -0.38
C ASP A 144 21.61 -1.09 0.65
N ASN A 145 20.28 -1.14 0.86
CA ASN A 145 19.67 -2.13 1.75
C ASN A 145 19.95 -3.57 1.23
N ALA A 146 20.94 -4.23 1.83
CA ALA A 146 21.44 -5.54 1.44
C ALA A 146 20.55 -6.69 1.93
N LEU A 147 19.69 -6.44 2.92
CA LEU A 147 18.75 -7.43 3.45
C LEU A 147 17.54 -7.62 2.52
N PHE A 148 17.19 -6.59 1.75
CA PHE A 148 15.99 -6.59 0.90
C PHE A 148 15.87 -7.79 -0.05
N PRO A 149 16.90 -8.18 -0.85
CA PRO A 149 16.77 -9.32 -1.75
C PRO A 149 16.51 -10.65 -1.04
N ALA A 150 17.17 -10.86 0.11
CA ALA A 150 17.02 -12.07 0.90
C ALA A 150 15.63 -12.14 1.57
N ALA A 151 15.20 -11.05 2.20
CA ALA A 151 13.88 -10.95 2.81
C ALA A 151 12.78 -11.16 1.77
N ARG A 152 12.90 -10.50 0.60
CA ARG A 152 11.95 -10.67 -0.51
C ARG A 152 11.89 -12.13 -0.98
N ALA A 153 13.03 -12.79 -1.19
CA ALA A 153 13.04 -14.19 -1.59
C ALA A 153 12.34 -15.08 -0.56
N ALA A 154 12.61 -14.88 0.73
CA ALA A 154 11.98 -15.65 1.80
C ALA A 154 10.46 -15.45 1.87
N TYR A 155 9.97 -14.21 1.74
CA TYR A 155 8.53 -13.96 1.67
C TYR A 155 7.88 -14.59 0.43
N LEU A 156 8.53 -14.53 -0.74
CA LEU A 156 8.02 -15.19 -1.96
C LEU A 156 7.88 -16.71 -1.77
N GLU A 157 8.89 -17.34 -1.16
CA GLU A 157 8.85 -18.77 -0.84
C GLU A 157 7.76 -19.09 0.19
N LEU A 158 7.57 -18.23 1.18
CA LEU A 158 6.51 -18.35 2.18
C LEU A 158 5.12 -18.30 1.56
N MET A 159 4.82 -17.30 0.73
CA MET A 159 3.52 -17.20 0.05
C MET A 159 3.29 -18.42 -0.86
N ALA A 160 4.34 -18.90 -1.53
CA ALA A 160 4.27 -20.10 -2.36
C ALA A 160 4.09 -21.39 -1.54
N ALA A 161 4.58 -21.44 -0.29
CA ALA A 161 4.31 -22.54 0.63
C ALA A 161 2.83 -22.52 1.08
N ALA A 162 2.32 -21.37 1.51
CA ALA A 162 0.92 -21.19 1.89
C ALA A 162 -0.06 -21.64 0.80
N ARG A 163 0.18 -21.22 -0.45
CA ARG A 163 -0.62 -21.67 -1.61
C ARG A 163 -0.54 -23.18 -1.86
N ARG A 164 0.64 -23.78 -1.73
CA ARG A 164 0.81 -25.24 -1.91
C ARG A 164 0.09 -26.05 -0.83
N ASP A 165 -0.01 -25.50 0.38
CA ASP A 165 -0.75 -26.09 1.48
C ASP A 165 -2.28 -25.88 1.36
N GLY A 166 -2.73 -25.16 0.33
CA GLY A 166 -4.13 -25.00 -0.05
C GLY A 166 -4.79 -23.72 0.47
N TYR A 167 -4.03 -22.78 1.01
CA TYR A 167 -4.56 -21.50 1.46
C TYR A 167 -4.52 -20.45 0.35
N GLU A 168 -5.59 -19.66 0.26
CA GLU A 168 -5.50 -18.34 -0.36
C GLU A 168 -4.63 -17.43 0.52
N VAL A 169 -3.82 -16.58 -0.10
CA VAL A 169 -2.91 -15.68 0.60
C VAL A 169 -3.45 -14.26 0.52
N HIS A 170 -3.65 -13.64 1.67
CA HIS A 170 -3.98 -12.23 1.80
C HIS A 170 -2.74 -11.45 2.27
N ALA A 171 -2.54 -10.25 1.76
CA ALA A 171 -1.51 -9.34 2.27
C ALA A 171 -2.12 -8.01 2.67
N TYR A 172 -1.94 -7.64 3.94
CA TYR A 172 -2.33 -6.34 4.47
C TYR A 172 -1.14 -5.40 4.31
N GLN A 173 -1.31 -4.36 3.48
CA GLN A 173 -0.21 -3.53 3.03
C GLN A 173 -0.56 -2.05 3.07
N ILE A 174 0.43 -1.22 3.37
CA ILE A 174 0.25 0.23 3.30
C ILE A 174 0.01 0.68 1.84
N PRO A 175 -0.87 1.67 1.59
CA PRO A 175 -1.23 2.07 0.22
C PRO A 175 -0.06 2.54 -0.66
N LEU A 176 1.01 3.06 -0.03
CA LEU A 176 2.21 3.55 -0.73
C LEU A 176 2.94 2.46 -1.52
N ILE A 177 2.79 1.17 -1.18
CA ILE A 177 3.39 0.06 -1.94
C ILE A 177 2.86 0.03 -3.38
N ALA A 178 1.59 0.37 -3.59
CA ALA A 178 0.98 0.41 -4.92
C ALA A 178 1.71 1.38 -5.87
N ASP A 179 2.30 2.46 -5.34
CA ASP A 179 3.04 3.43 -6.15
C ASP A 179 4.43 2.92 -6.55
N ASP A 180 5.12 2.21 -5.65
CA ASP A 180 6.39 1.53 -5.95
C ASP A 180 6.16 0.50 -7.07
N ARG A 181 5.10 -0.30 -6.96
CA ARG A 181 4.69 -1.28 -7.98
C ARG A 181 4.35 -0.62 -9.31
N ARG A 182 3.55 0.45 -9.29
CA ARG A 182 3.14 1.19 -10.49
C ARG A 182 4.32 1.78 -11.25
N VAL A 183 5.32 2.31 -10.54
CA VAL A 183 6.53 2.87 -11.16
C VAL A 183 7.58 1.79 -11.40
N GLY A 184 7.40 0.58 -10.88
CA GLY A 184 8.34 -0.55 -10.97
C GLY A 184 9.66 -0.29 -10.23
N THR A 185 9.57 0.30 -9.05
CA THR A 185 10.67 0.53 -8.11
C THR A 185 10.47 -0.30 -6.84
N THR A 186 11.53 -0.42 -6.04
CA THR A 186 11.48 -0.98 -4.68
C THR A 186 11.99 0.04 -3.66
N LEU A 187 11.91 1.33 -4.00
CA LEU A 187 12.55 2.38 -3.21
C LEU A 187 11.80 2.62 -1.91
N LEU A 188 10.47 2.70 -1.96
CA LEU A 188 9.65 2.86 -0.77
C LEU A 188 9.69 1.60 0.09
N GLN A 189 9.62 0.43 -0.54
CA GLN A 189 9.78 -0.85 0.16
C GLN A 189 11.09 -0.89 0.98
N ARG A 190 12.22 -0.55 0.34
CA ARG A 190 13.53 -0.50 0.99
C ARG A 190 13.70 0.62 2.02
N ALA A 191 13.01 1.74 1.83
CA ALA A 191 13.05 2.89 2.74
C ALA A 191 12.18 2.67 3.99
N LEU A 192 11.08 1.94 3.84
CA LEU A 192 10.15 1.64 4.91
C LEU A 192 10.43 0.29 5.58
N ASP A 193 11.48 -0.43 5.13
CA ASP A 193 11.80 -1.78 5.61
C ASP A 193 10.62 -2.74 5.51
N ILE A 194 9.91 -2.69 4.38
CA ILE A 194 8.78 -3.56 4.04
C ILE A 194 9.03 -4.25 2.69
N VAL A 195 8.22 -5.27 2.39
CA VAL A 195 8.31 -6.02 1.14
C VAL A 195 6.92 -6.10 0.51
N ASP A 196 6.83 -5.79 -0.79
CA ASP A 196 5.63 -6.03 -1.58
C ASP A 196 5.39 -7.55 -1.71
N LEU A 197 4.28 -8.03 -1.14
CA LEU A 197 3.92 -9.44 -1.08
C LEU A 197 3.00 -9.81 -2.26
N PRO A 198 3.34 -10.83 -3.09
CA PRO A 198 2.42 -11.33 -4.10
C PRO A 198 1.37 -12.24 -3.47
N ALA A 199 0.34 -11.59 -2.95
CA ALA A 199 -0.88 -12.21 -2.45
C ALA A 199 -1.86 -12.52 -3.58
N ASP A 200 -2.81 -13.39 -3.27
CA ASP A 200 -3.97 -13.64 -4.12
C ASP A 200 -5.00 -12.51 -3.95
N ILE A 201 -5.10 -11.94 -2.75
CA ILE A 201 -5.83 -10.70 -2.45
C ILE A 201 -4.91 -9.72 -1.73
N GLU A 202 -4.66 -8.56 -2.34
CA GLU A 202 -4.04 -7.44 -1.65
C GLU A 202 -5.09 -6.57 -0.98
N VAL A 203 -4.94 -6.38 0.33
CA VAL A 203 -5.76 -5.47 1.13
C VAL A 203 -4.95 -4.21 1.42
N LEU A 204 -5.34 -3.09 0.81
CA LEU A 204 -4.70 -1.80 1.13
C LEU A 204 -5.29 -1.22 2.41
N MET A 205 -4.44 -1.00 3.41
CA MET A 205 -4.79 -0.47 4.72
C MET A 205 -5.09 1.02 4.64
N CYS A 206 -6.35 1.37 4.42
CA CYS A 206 -6.84 2.75 4.32
C CYS A 206 -7.57 3.19 5.60
N LEU A 207 -6.93 2.94 6.76
CA LEU A 207 -7.50 3.23 8.07
C LEU A 207 -7.50 4.74 8.37
N SER A 208 -8.52 5.19 9.10
CA SER A 208 -8.75 6.62 9.41
C SER A 208 -7.73 7.21 10.39
N GLU A 209 -6.91 6.39 11.05
CA GLU A 209 -5.82 6.80 11.94
C GLU A 209 -4.51 7.14 11.24
N ALA A 210 -4.26 6.55 10.06
CA ALA A 210 -3.01 6.76 9.34
C ALA A 210 -2.84 8.22 8.86
N ALA A 211 -3.87 9.04 9.01
CA ALA A 211 -3.88 10.45 8.71
C ALA A 211 -4.84 11.19 9.65
N LEU A 212 -4.84 12.54 9.67
CA LEU A 212 -5.90 13.27 10.40
C LEU A 212 -7.28 12.79 9.92
N ALA A 213 -8.26 12.59 10.81
CA ALA A 213 -9.57 11.97 10.55
C ALA A 213 -10.31 12.36 9.24
N TRP A 214 -10.03 13.54 8.67
CA TRP A 214 -10.56 14.00 7.38
C TRP A 214 -9.87 13.41 6.14
N PHE A 215 -8.75 12.70 6.30
CA PHE A 215 -7.97 12.09 5.22
C PHE A 215 -8.31 10.62 4.95
N GLY A 216 -8.93 9.87 5.87
CA GLY A 216 -9.27 8.46 5.65
C GLY A 216 -10.07 8.25 4.36
N SER A 217 -11.18 8.98 4.22
CA SER A 217 -11.98 8.99 2.98
C SER A 217 -11.22 9.43 1.71
N ALA A 218 -10.25 10.33 1.83
CA ALA A 218 -9.42 10.75 0.70
C ALA A 218 -8.37 9.71 0.33
N LEU A 219 -7.83 8.97 1.31
CA LEU A 219 -6.93 7.85 1.09
C LEU A 219 -7.65 6.74 0.30
N ILE A 220 -8.87 6.40 0.72
CA ILE A 220 -9.75 5.45 0.00
C ILE A 220 -10.01 5.94 -1.44
N ALA A 221 -10.44 7.20 -1.62
CA ALA A 221 -10.74 7.71 -2.96
C ALA A 221 -9.52 7.79 -3.90
N VAL A 222 -8.31 7.95 -3.35
CA VAL A 222 -7.08 8.05 -4.15
C VAL A 222 -6.50 6.66 -4.46
N TYR A 223 -6.44 5.75 -3.49
CA TYR A 223 -5.81 4.43 -3.66
C TYR A 223 -6.78 3.31 -4.01
N GLY A 224 -8.05 3.42 -3.60
CA GLY A 224 -9.10 2.41 -3.80
C GLY A 224 -9.23 1.88 -5.22
N PRO A 225 -9.23 2.71 -6.28
CA PRO A 225 -9.31 2.23 -7.65
C PRO A 225 -8.13 1.36 -8.13
N SER A 226 -7.10 1.18 -7.31
CA SER A 226 -5.93 0.33 -7.62
C SER A 226 -5.76 -0.83 -6.64
N ALA A 227 -6.74 -1.08 -5.76
CA ALA A 227 -6.70 -2.13 -4.75
C ALA A 227 -7.55 -3.34 -5.18
N ASP A 228 -7.15 -4.54 -4.77
CA ASP A 228 -8.01 -5.73 -4.89
C ASP A 228 -9.07 -5.74 -3.77
N ALA A 229 -8.67 -5.34 -2.57
CA ALA A 229 -9.50 -5.14 -1.40
C ALA A 229 -9.04 -3.93 -0.57
N LEU A 230 -9.93 -3.39 0.25
CA LEU A 230 -9.66 -2.23 1.09
C LEU A 230 -9.96 -2.52 2.55
N ALA A 231 -9.05 -2.13 3.45
CA ALA A 231 -9.35 -2.07 4.88
C ALA A 231 -9.72 -0.64 5.28
N VAL A 232 -10.82 -0.50 6.01
CA VAL A 232 -11.38 0.77 6.49
C VAL A 232 -11.71 0.68 7.97
N GLY A 233 -11.94 1.85 8.59
CA GLY A 233 -12.24 1.96 10.02
C GLY A 233 -11.06 2.47 10.83
N SER A 234 -11.01 2.04 12.09
CA SER A 234 -10.04 2.50 13.09
C SER A 234 -9.38 1.28 13.75
N SER A 235 -8.05 1.25 13.80
CA SER A 235 -7.22 0.27 14.53
C SER A 235 -6.78 0.75 15.92
N SER A 236 -7.21 1.93 16.38
CA SER A 236 -6.55 2.61 17.50
C SER A 236 -6.86 1.86 18.77
N SER A 237 -5.80 1.51 19.50
CA SER A 237 -5.88 1.12 20.90
C SER A 237 -6.39 2.26 21.79
N ASP A 238 -6.39 3.50 21.28
CA ASP A 238 -7.03 4.64 21.94
C ASP A 238 -8.56 4.52 21.79
N ASP A 239 -9.29 4.65 22.90
CA ASP A 239 -10.74 4.47 23.10
C ASP A 239 -11.70 5.24 22.14
N THR A 240 -11.18 5.91 21.11
CA THR A 240 -12.00 6.73 20.20
C THR A 240 -12.56 5.88 19.06
N ILE A 241 -13.66 5.20 19.33
CA ILE A 241 -14.47 4.52 18.31
C ILE A 241 -14.85 5.54 17.22
N LEU A 242 -14.57 5.20 15.96
CA LEU A 242 -14.95 6.02 14.81
C LEU A 242 -16.47 6.28 14.81
N CYS A 243 -16.88 7.53 14.55
CA CYS A 243 -18.30 7.82 14.53
C CYS A 243 -19.00 7.08 13.36
N TRP A 244 -20.27 6.71 13.56
CA TRP A 244 -21.02 5.93 12.56
C TRP A 244 -21.02 6.59 11.18
N ASP A 245 -21.15 7.92 11.11
CA ASP A 245 -21.20 8.64 9.84
C ASP A 245 -19.87 8.57 9.07
N ASP A 246 -18.75 8.55 9.80
CA ASP A 246 -17.42 8.39 9.21
C ASP A 246 -17.20 6.95 8.73
N LEU A 247 -17.53 5.95 9.56
CA LEU A 247 -17.42 4.54 9.18
C LEU A 247 -18.32 4.20 7.98
N ARG A 248 -19.58 4.64 8.01
CA ARG A 248 -20.54 4.47 6.90
C ARG A 248 -20.01 5.08 5.60
N ARG A 249 -19.47 6.30 5.66
CA ARG A 249 -18.86 6.93 4.48
C ARG A 249 -17.73 6.07 3.94
N ASP A 250 -16.83 5.63 4.79
CA ASP A 250 -15.64 4.90 4.39
C ASP A 250 -16.02 3.52 3.80
N LEU A 251 -17.01 2.83 4.38
CA LEU A 251 -17.59 1.60 3.84
C LEU A 251 -18.19 1.78 2.44
N ILE A 252 -19.02 2.82 2.24
CA ILE A 252 -19.63 3.09 0.92
C ILE A 252 -18.56 3.45 -0.11
N LEU A 253 -17.53 4.22 0.28
CA LEU A 253 -16.42 4.56 -0.62
C LEU A 253 -15.57 3.34 -0.99
N ALA A 254 -15.33 2.44 -0.04
CA ALA A 254 -14.60 1.20 -0.29
C ALA A 254 -15.40 0.25 -1.19
N ALA A 255 -16.69 0.05 -0.89
CA ALA A 255 -17.62 -0.73 -1.71
C ALA A 255 -17.75 -0.19 -3.15
N ALA A 256 -17.58 1.13 -3.31
CA ALA A 256 -17.55 1.73 -4.65
C ALA A 256 -16.32 1.31 -5.47
N CYS A 257 -15.23 0.92 -4.81
CA CYS A 257 -13.95 0.60 -5.45
C CYS A 257 -13.68 -0.91 -5.57
N THR A 258 -14.09 -1.70 -4.58
CA THR A 258 -13.77 -3.13 -4.46
C THR A 258 -14.98 -3.93 -4.00
N ASP A 259 -15.04 -5.20 -4.40
CA ASP A 259 -16.09 -6.13 -3.96
C ASP A 259 -15.77 -6.79 -2.61
N ILE A 260 -14.56 -6.56 -2.07
CA ILE A 260 -14.11 -7.08 -0.78
C ILE A 260 -13.64 -5.92 0.09
N VAL A 261 -14.17 -5.83 1.31
CA VAL A 261 -13.85 -4.76 2.27
C VAL A 261 -13.56 -5.37 3.64
N TYR A 262 -12.42 -4.99 4.21
CA TYR A 262 -12.04 -5.32 5.57
C TYR A 262 -12.41 -4.17 6.51
N VAL A 263 -12.92 -4.50 7.69
CA VAL A 263 -13.42 -3.53 8.67
C VAL A 263 -12.68 -3.70 9.98
N ALA A 264 -11.99 -2.64 10.41
CA ALA A 264 -11.32 -2.57 11.70
C ALA A 264 -12.25 -1.93 12.76
N THR A 265 -12.54 -2.55 13.90
CA THR A 265 -12.42 -4.00 14.21
C THR A 265 -13.78 -4.57 14.65
N LEU A 266 -13.90 -5.90 14.72
CA LEU A 266 -15.13 -6.59 15.12
C LEU A 266 -15.58 -6.17 16.52
N GLU A 267 -14.63 -6.09 17.46
CA GLU A 267 -14.86 -5.71 18.85
C GLU A 267 -15.50 -4.33 18.94
N GLN A 268 -14.94 -3.36 18.22
CA GLN A 268 -15.46 -1.99 18.19
C GLN A 268 -16.84 -1.95 17.52
N CYS A 269 -17.03 -2.70 16.44
CA CYS A 269 -18.32 -2.78 15.75
C CYS A 269 -19.42 -3.38 16.64
N ILE A 270 -19.09 -4.36 17.47
CA ILE A 270 -20.03 -4.96 18.44
C ILE A 270 -20.28 -3.99 19.59
N ALA A 271 -19.23 -3.41 20.17
CA ALA A 271 -19.33 -2.48 21.30
C ALA A 271 -20.18 -1.23 20.95
N ALA A 272 -20.08 -0.74 19.72
CA ALA A 272 -20.82 0.43 19.23
C ALA A 272 -22.20 0.10 18.64
N GLY A 273 -22.58 -1.19 18.55
CA GLY A 273 -23.81 -1.62 17.89
C GLY A 273 -23.84 -1.34 16.40
N TYR A 274 -22.67 -1.29 15.74
CA TYR A 274 -22.55 -1.03 14.31
C TYR A 274 -22.82 -2.26 13.45
N LEU A 275 -22.66 -3.48 13.97
CA LEU A 275 -22.87 -4.70 13.18
C LEU A 275 -24.28 -4.76 12.54
N GLU A 276 -25.32 -4.42 13.31
CA GLU A 276 -26.71 -4.32 12.81
C GLU A 276 -26.90 -3.17 11.81
N ARG A 277 -26.18 -2.06 12.01
CA ARG A 277 -26.25 -0.91 11.11
C ARG A 277 -25.56 -1.19 9.77
N ILE A 278 -24.46 -1.93 9.80
CA ILE A 278 -23.75 -2.40 8.59
C ILE A 278 -24.65 -3.37 7.82
N ALA A 279 -25.28 -4.32 8.53
CA ALA A 279 -26.25 -5.26 7.94
C ALA A 279 -27.47 -4.61 7.29
N SER A 280 -27.81 -3.37 7.68
CA SER A 280 -28.93 -2.60 7.12
C SER A 280 -28.48 -1.45 6.22
N LEU A 281 -27.20 -1.41 5.85
CA LEU A 281 -26.62 -0.34 5.06
C LEU A 281 -27.12 -0.40 3.60
N ASP A 282 -27.49 0.74 3.04
CA ASP A 282 -27.77 0.85 1.61
C ASP A 282 -26.47 1.07 0.84
N TRP A 283 -25.94 0.00 0.26
CA TRP A 283 -24.72 -0.01 -0.54
C TRP A 283 -24.85 0.74 -1.88
N ASN A 284 -26.06 1.10 -2.31
CA ASN A 284 -26.27 1.89 -3.53
C ASN A 284 -26.19 3.40 -3.27
N GLU A 285 -26.02 3.80 -2.02
CA GLU A 285 -25.83 5.19 -1.68
C GLU A 285 -24.52 5.74 -2.29
N THR A 286 -24.54 7.00 -2.70
CA THR A 286 -23.33 7.69 -3.14
C THR A 286 -22.86 8.68 -2.09
N VAL A 287 -21.64 8.52 -1.59
CA VAL A 287 -21.01 9.47 -0.66
C VAL A 287 -19.95 10.30 -1.37
N ARG A 288 -19.78 11.55 -0.95
CA ARG A 288 -18.79 12.47 -1.52
C ARG A 288 -17.65 12.69 -0.55
N VAL A 289 -16.43 12.65 -1.09
CA VAL A 289 -15.23 13.09 -0.39
C VAL A 289 -15.11 14.60 -0.49
N ALA A 290 -14.69 15.23 0.61
CA ALA A 290 -14.44 16.66 0.62
C ALA A 290 -13.31 17.01 -0.38
N PRO A 291 -13.45 18.08 -1.18
CA PRO A 291 -12.51 18.37 -2.27
C PRO A 291 -11.11 18.73 -1.75
N ALA A 292 -11.02 19.40 -0.61
CA ALA A 292 -9.73 19.81 -0.04
C ALA A 292 -8.82 18.62 0.35
N PRO A 293 -9.22 17.67 1.21
CA PRO A 293 -8.39 16.50 1.52
C PRO A 293 -8.05 15.67 0.29
N TYR A 294 -9.02 15.48 -0.61
CA TYR A 294 -8.81 14.76 -1.86
C TYR A 294 -7.70 15.39 -2.69
N LEU A 295 -7.76 16.70 -2.94
CA LEU A 295 -6.73 17.41 -3.72
C LEU A 295 -5.36 17.37 -3.06
N VAL A 296 -5.30 17.50 -1.73
CA VAL A 296 -4.04 17.41 -0.98
C VAL A 296 -3.43 16.01 -1.11
N MET A 297 -4.23 14.95 -0.91
CA MET A 297 -3.78 13.57 -1.04
C MET A 297 -3.35 13.25 -2.48
N GLN A 298 -4.12 13.69 -3.47
CA GLN A 298 -3.80 13.50 -4.88
C GLN A 298 -2.50 14.23 -5.27
N ALA A 299 -2.29 15.45 -4.78
CA ALA A 299 -1.06 16.19 -5.01
C ALA A 299 0.14 15.49 -4.35
N ALA A 300 -0.01 15.04 -3.09
CA ALA A 300 1.02 14.29 -2.38
C ALA A 300 1.42 13.01 -3.13
N ARG A 301 0.44 12.20 -3.55
CA ARG A 301 0.66 11.00 -4.36
C ARG A 301 1.38 11.32 -5.68
N THR A 302 0.98 12.41 -6.35
CA THR A 302 1.62 12.85 -7.60
C THR A 302 3.10 13.22 -7.39
N VAL A 303 3.42 13.90 -6.29
CA VAL A 303 4.80 14.23 -5.92
C VAL A 303 5.62 12.96 -5.64
N ILE A 304 5.05 11.99 -4.91
CA ILE A 304 5.69 10.71 -4.62
C ILE A 304 5.99 9.97 -5.93
N LEU A 305 4.99 9.79 -6.80
CA LEU A 305 5.14 9.13 -8.10
C LEU A 305 6.20 9.81 -8.97
N ALA A 306 6.22 11.15 -9.03
CA ALA A 306 7.25 11.90 -9.74
C ALA A 306 8.64 11.65 -9.15
N GLY A 307 8.76 11.65 -7.81
CA GLY A 307 10.00 11.33 -7.10
C GLY A 307 10.52 9.92 -7.41
N LEU A 308 9.65 8.91 -7.39
CA LEU A 308 9.98 7.52 -7.75
C LEU A 308 10.42 7.41 -9.21
N PHE A 309 9.72 8.08 -10.12
CA PHE A 309 10.07 8.08 -11.53
C PHE A 309 11.45 8.71 -11.78
N ILE A 310 11.74 9.84 -11.14
CA ILE A 310 13.07 10.48 -11.19
C ILE A 310 14.13 9.58 -10.57
N ALA A 311 13.84 8.91 -9.45
CA ALA A 311 14.79 7.99 -8.83
C ALA A 311 15.12 6.80 -9.73
N ARG A 312 14.13 6.27 -10.46
CA ARG A 312 14.31 5.14 -11.39
C ARG A 312 15.04 5.55 -12.67
N TYR A 313 14.61 6.64 -13.31
CA TYR A 313 15.05 6.98 -14.67
C TYR A 313 15.98 8.18 -14.75
N GLY A 314 16.18 8.94 -13.67
CA GLY A 314 16.91 10.22 -13.70
C GLY A 314 18.33 10.12 -14.25
N LYS A 315 19.07 9.06 -13.89
CA LYS A 315 20.41 8.80 -14.44
C LYS A 315 20.36 8.52 -15.95
N THR A 316 19.40 7.73 -16.39
CA THR A 316 19.21 7.36 -17.79
C THR A 316 18.78 8.58 -18.62
N VAL A 317 17.85 9.39 -18.11
CA VAL A 317 17.40 10.63 -18.75
C VAL A 317 18.55 11.63 -18.87
N LEU A 318 19.34 11.83 -17.80
CA LEU A 318 20.54 12.68 -17.85
C LEU A 318 21.57 12.18 -18.88
N ALA A 319 21.79 10.87 -18.95
CA ALA A 319 22.67 10.29 -19.95
C ALA A 319 22.15 10.54 -21.38
N TRP A 320 20.86 10.32 -21.64
CA TRP A 320 20.24 10.61 -22.95
C TRP A 320 20.29 12.11 -23.30
N MET A 321 20.06 13.00 -22.34
CA MET A 321 20.21 14.44 -22.55
C MET A 321 21.64 14.83 -22.90
N GLY A 322 22.64 14.20 -22.25
CA GLY A 322 24.05 14.37 -22.59
C GLY A 322 24.36 13.93 -24.03
N TRP A 323 23.85 12.76 -24.45
CA TRP A 323 23.97 12.27 -25.82
C TRP A 323 23.28 13.19 -26.84
N LEU A 324 22.09 13.69 -26.53
CA LEU A 324 21.36 14.63 -27.38
C LEU A 324 22.14 15.95 -27.53
N LEU A 325 22.68 16.48 -26.43
CA LEU A 325 23.50 17.69 -26.46
C LEU A 325 24.77 17.48 -27.29
N ALA A 326 25.45 16.34 -27.12
CA ALA A 326 26.62 15.97 -27.92
C ALA A 326 26.27 15.88 -29.43
N LEU A 327 25.13 15.29 -29.77
CA LEU A 327 24.64 15.23 -31.15
C LEU A 327 24.36 16.63 -31.72
N ILE A 328 23.72 17.51 -30.94
CA ILE A 328 23.46 18.90 -31.35
C ILE A 328 24.77 19.65 -31.59
N LEU A 329 25.75 19.52 -30.68
CA LEU A 329 27.07 20.14 -30.82
C LEU A 329 27.83 19.60 -32.03
N TRP A 330 27.78 18.29 -32.27
CA TRP A 330 28.38 17.66 -33.45
C TRP A 330 27.74 18.12 -34.77
N LEU A 331 26.41 18.20 -34.82
CA LEU A 331 25.68 18.73 -35.99
C LEU A 331 26.02 20.20 -36.25
N ARG A 332 26.17 21.01 -35.19
CA ARG A 332 26.63 22.41 -35.30
C ARG A 332 28.06 22.50 -35.82
N GLY A 333 28.98 21.67 -35.32
CA GLY A 333 30.37 21.61 -35.80
C GLY A 333 30.46 21.22 -37.28
N ARG A 334 29.63 20.28 -37.74
CA ARG A 334 29.55 19.91 -39.16
C ARG A 334 29.00 21.03 -40.05
N ARG A 335 28.01 21.80 -39.58
CA ARG A 335 27.50 22.97 -40.31
C ARG A 335 28.52 24.11 -40.39
N ALA A 336 29.33 24.32 -39.34
CA ALA A 336 30.42 25.29 -39.36
C ALA A 336 31.55 24.91 -40.33
N LEU A 337 31.83 23.62 -40.50
CA LEU A 337 32.79 23.11 -41.50
C LEU A 337 32.26 23.16 -42.94
N ALA A 338 30.94 23.09 -43.14
CA ALA A 338 30.30 23.13 -44.46
C ALA A 338 30.14 24.55 -45.03
N TYR A 339 30.36 25.60 -44.22
CA TYR A 339 30.39 27.00 -44.64
C TYR A 339 31.71 27.64 -44.18
N PRO A 340 32.85 27.36 -44.86
CA PRO A 340 34.03 28.18 -44.65
C PRO A 340 33.68 29.61 -45.07
N ALA A 341 33.92 30.57 -44.18
CA ALA A 341 33.78 31.98 -44.48
C ALA A 341 34.59 32.30 -45.75
N THR A 342 33.89 32.60 -46.85
CA THR A 342 34.47 33.20 -48.05
C THR A 342 34.78 34.66 -47.76
N ASP A 343 35.81 34.93 -46.97
CA ASP A 343 36.30 36.30 -46.80
C ASP A 343 37.76 36.31 -46.32
N ASP A 344 38.72 36.15 -47.23
CA ASP A 344 40.08 36.70 -47.03
C ASP A 344 40.96 36.79 -48.31
N ARG A 345 40.39 36.65 -49.52
CA ARG A 345 41.17 36.78 -50.78
C ARG A 345 41.04 38.13 -51.50
N GLN A 346 40.25 39.07 -51.00
CA GLN A 346 40.07 40.37 -51.67
C GLN A 346 40.92 41.52 -51.11
N ARG A 347 41.58 41.38 -49.94
CA ARG A 347 42.41 42.47 -49.39
C ARG A 347 43.80 42.62 -49.99
N THR A 348 44.32 41.63 -50.72
CA THR A 348 45.70 41.69 -51.25
C THR A 348 45.81 42.24 -52.67
N ASN A 349 44.70 42.41 -53.41
CA ASN A 349 44.74 42.88 -54.80
C ASN A 349 44.37 44.36 -54.99
N GLN A 350 43.83 45.06 -53.97
CA GLN A 350 43.44 46.46 -54.12
C GLN A 350 44.56 47.46 -53.77
N GLN A 351 45.74 46.98 -53.34
CA GLN A 351 46.87 47.81 -52.93
C GLN A 351 48.00 47.85 -53.96
N ARG A 352 47.79 47.29 -55.17
CA ARG A 352 48.81 47.24 -56.24
C ARG A 352 48.60 48.23 -57.38
N ASP A 353 47.46 48.90 -57.44
CA ASP A 353 47.13 49.87 -58.50
C ASP A 353 46.97 51.29 -57.93
N GLN A 354 48.08 51.95 -57.63
CA GLN A 354 48.15 53.41 -57.57
C GLN A 354 49.31 53.87 -58.47
N PRO A 355 49.05 54.61 -59.56
CA PRO A 355 50.11 55.18 -60.38
C PRO A 355 50.66 56.45 -59.73
N GLU A 356 51.99 56.51 -59.60
CA GLU A 356 52.73 57.73 -59.31
C GLU A 356 52.44 58.78 -60.40
N CYS A 357 51.77 59.88 -60.04
CA CYS A 357 51.74 61.08 -60.88
C CYS A 357 52.80 62.05 -60.39
N GLN A 358 53.94 62.03 -61.09
CA GLN A 358 55.02 63.00 -61.00
C GLN A 358 54.63 64.37 -61.59
N LYS A 359 55.13 65.43 -60.94
CA LYS A 359 55.49 66.78 -61.45
C LYS A 359 54.35 67.79 -61.71
N ARG A 360 54.37 68.89 -60.95
CA ARG A 360 55.23 70.05 -61.25
C ARG A 360 55.52 70.90 -60.03
#